data_AF-A0A271VTP2-F1
#
_entry.id   AF-A0A271VTP2-F1
#
_cell.length_a   1.000
_cell.length_b   1.000
_cell.length_c   1.000
_cell.angle_alpha   90.00
_cell.angle_beta   90.00
_cell.angle_gamma   90.00
#
_symmetry.space_group_name_H-M   'P 1'
#
loop_
_entity.id
_entity.type
_entity.pdbx_description
1 polymer ?
#
loop_
_entity_poly.entity_id
_entity_poly.type
_entity_poly.pdbx_seq_one_letter_code
_entity_poly.pdbx_strand_id
1 'polypeptide(L)'
;MSEKHQGLKAVALLESTKGIISLLLGLGLHHFAGDSLQQLLQDLLLHLHLNPASYWPEKVMHQAGLIAHFDLNWVAAGALVYGMIRLIEAYGLWHNLLWTEWFALLSGAIYLPFELYELLTHPGWLSIATLLINLIIVFYMYRIVRAKPKHEQDAE
;
A
#
# COMPACT_ATOMS: atom_id res chain seq x y z
N MET A 1 -28.54 1.94 7.43
CA MET A 1 -27.46 2.75 6.83
C MET A 1 -27.15 2.15 5.46
N SER A 2 -27.15 2.95 4.40
CA SER A 2 -27.01 2.46 3.01
C SER A 2 -25.68 1.69 2.83
N GLU A 3 -25.72 0.48 2.27
CA GLU A 3 -24.58 -0.43 2.10
C GLU A 3 -23.34 0.24 1.47
N LYS A 4 -23.56 1.27 0.65
CA LYS A 4 -22.51 2.09 0.03
C LYS A 4 -21.59 2.76 1.08
N HIS A 5 -22.17 3.26 2.17
CA HIS A 5 -21.41 3.92 3.25
C HIS A 5 -20.60 2.92 4.09
N GLN A 6 -21.04 1.67 4.18
CA GLN A 6 -20.31 0.63 4.92
C GLN A 6 -19.08 0.16 4.13
N GLY A 7 -19.21 -0.03 2.81
CA GLY A 7 -18.07 -0.44 1.99
C GLY A 7 -17.00 0.65 1.82
N LEU A 8 -17.37 1.93 1.71
CA LEU A 8 -16.40 3.05 1.72
C LEU A 8 -15.57 3.09 3.01
N LYS A 9 -16.20 2.85 4.16
CA LYS A 9 -15.50 2.75 5.45
C LYS A 9 -14.57 1.54 5.54
N ALA A 10 -14.95 0.42 4.95
CA ALA A 10 -14.08 -0.77 4.88
C ALA A 10 -12.83 -0.50 4.05
N VAL A 11 -12.98 0.13 2.87
CA VAL A 11 -11.83 0.54 2.04
C VAL A 11 -10.98 1.57 2.78
N ALA A 12 -11.60 2.57 3.42
CA ALA A 12 -10.88 3.56 4.22
C ALA A 12 -10.05 2.92 5.34
N LEU A 13 -10.57 1.89 6.01
CA LEU A 13 -9.84 1.17 7.05
C LEU A 13 -8.62 0.44 6.48
N LEU A 14 -8.80 -0.27 5.37
CA LEU A 14 -7.72 -0.98 4.68
C LEU A 14 -6.61 -0.03 4.21
N GLU A 15 -7.00 1.10 3.59
CA GLU A 15 -6.03 2.10 3.13
C GLU A 15 -5.33 2.81 4.30
N SER A 16 -6.03 3.05 5.42
CA SER A 16 -5.43 3.59 6.64
C SER A 16 -4.36 2.64 7.20
N THR A 17 -4.61 1.33 7.20
CA THR A 17 -3.63 0.34 7.65
C THR A 17 -2.36 0.40 6.81
N LYS A 18 -2.47 0.47 5.47
CA LYS A 18 -1.32 0.66 4.57
C LYS A 18 -0.58 1.97 4.86
N GLY A 19 -1.32 3.05 5.06
CA GLY A 19 -0.75 4.36 5.40
C GLY A 19 0.04 4.35 6.71
N ILE A 20 -0.52 3.77 7.77
CA ILE A 20 0.13 3.64 9.08
C ILE A 20 1.40 2.78 8.97
N ILE A 21 1.32 1.63 8.30
CA ILE A 21 2.51 0.77 8.08
C ILE A 21 3.60 1.56 7.36
N SER A 22 3.26 2.30 6.31
CA SER A 22 4.23 3.11 5.59
C SER A 22 4.84 4.23 6.42
N LEU A 23 4.05 4.88 7.28
CA LEU A 23 4.57 5.90 8.21
C LEU A 23 5.52 5.28 9.23
N LEU A 24 5.16 4.15 9.82
CA LEU A 24 6.02 3.43 10.77
C LEU A 24 7.33 2.99 10.10
N LEU A 25 7.26 2.50 8.86
CA LEU A 25 8.44 2.17 8.07
C LEU A 25 9.28 3.41 7.78
N GLY A 26 8.68 4.51 7.32
CA GLY A 26 9.40 5.75 7.03
C GLY A 26 10.09 6.33 8.27
N LEU A 27 9.38 6.39 9.41
CA LEU A 27 9.94 6.84 10.69
C LEU A 27 11.02 5.89 11.21
N GLY A 28 10.81 4.58 11.12
CA GLY A 28 11.79 3.58 11.50
C GLY A 28 13.06 3.68 10.64
N LEU A 29 12.91 3.74 9.31
CA LEU A 29 14.02 3.91 8.39
C LEU A 29 14.80 5.22 8.66
N HIS A 30 14.09 6.32 8.93
CA HIS A 30 14.73 7.60 9.26
C HIS A 30 15.47 7.57 10.61
N HIS A 31 14.90 6.91 11.63
CA HIS A 31 15.51 6.80 12.96
C HIS A 31 16.69 5.82 13.00
N PHE A 32 16.66 4.77 12.18
CA PHE A 32 17.64 3.68 12.17
C PHE A 32 18.55 3.67 10.93
N ALA A 33 18.61 4.78 10.18
CA ALA A 33 19.43 4.91 8.97
C ALA A 33 20.91 4.72 9.30
N GLY A 34 21.44 3.52 9.01
CA GLY A 34 22.83 3.14 9.21
C GLY A 34 22.97 1.68 9.66
N ASP A 35 23.20 1.47 10.97
CA ASP A 35 23.63 0.18 11.51
C ASP A 35 22.52 -0.68 12.13
N SER A 36 21.40 -0.08 12.53
CA SER A 36 20.38 -0.74 13.35
C SER A 36 19.27 -1.44 12.55
N LEU A 37 19.14 -1.14 11.25
CA LEU A 37 18.15 -1.80 10.38
C LEU A 37 18.45 -3.28 10.17
N GLN A 38 19.72 -3.64 10.01
CA GLN A 38 20.15 -5.04 9.94
C GLN A 38 19.91 -5.76 11.27
N GLN A 39 20.14 -5.10 12.39
CA GLN A 39 19.91 -5.65 13.73
C GLN A 39 18.42 -5.84 14.02
N LEU A 40 17.56 -4.87 13.67
CA LEU A 40 16.10 -5.00 13.81
C LEU A 40 15.52 -6.08 12.91
N LEU A 41 16.03 -6.22 11.68
CA LEU A 41 15.61 -7.29 10.78
C LEU A 41 16.01 -8.66 11.35
N GLN A 42 17.23 -8.77 11.90
CA GLN A 42 17.68 -9.99 12.59
C GLN A 42 16.86 -10.27 13.85
N ASP A 43 16.62 -9.29 14.71
CA ASP A 43 15.85 -9.45 15.94
C ASP A 43 14.39 -9.81 15.67
N LEU A 44 13.77 -9.22 14.63
CA LEU A 44 12.41 -9.53 14.23
C LEU A 44 12.32 -10.94 13.61
N LEU A 45 13.30 -11.34 12.80
CA LEU A 45 13.41 -12.71 12.26
C LEU A 45 13.62 -13.75 13.37
N LEU A 46 14.43 -13.41 14.39
CA LEU A 46 14.67 -14.25 15.56
C LEU A 46 13.45 -14.33 16.47
N HIS A 47 12.76 -13.23 16.74
CA HIS A 47 11.53 -13.21 17.54
C HIS A 47 10.37 -13.93 16.87
N LEU A 48 10.26 -13.83 15.54
CA LEU A 48 9.21 -14.51 14.76
C LEU A 48 9.51 -16.00 14.51
N HIS A 49 10.60 -16.56 15.03
CA HIS A 49 11.02 -17.96 14.81
C HIS A 49 11.03 -18.34 13.31
N LEU A 50 11.30 -17.38 12.43
CA LEU A 50 11.45 -17.65 11.00
C LEU A 50 12.82 -18.31 10.84
N ASN A 51 12.80 -19.65 10.77
CA ASN A 51 13.98 -20.49 10.64
C ASN A 51 14.93 -19.93 9.53
N PRO A 52 16.14 -19.46 9.89
CA PRO A 52 17.06 -18.82 8.94
C PRO A 52 17.57 -19.75 7.84
N ALA A 53 17.29 -21.05 7.94
CA ALA A 53 17.82 -22.10 7.06
C ALA A 53 17.03 -22.32 5.76
N SER A 54 15.97 -21.56 5.49
CA SER A 54 15.13 -21.76 4.31
C SER A 54 15.09 -20.50 3.43
N TYR A 55 16.03 -20.39 2.49
CA TYR A 55 15.81 -19.79 1.16
C TYR A 55 15.43 -18.28 1.06
N TRP A 56 15.74 -17.45 2.05
CA TRP A 56 15.50 -16.00 2.01
C TRP A 56 16.70 -15.03 2.22
N PRO A 57 17.93 -15.42 2.61
CA PRO A 57 18.97 -14.42 2.89
C PRO A 57 19.53 -13.74 1.64
N GLU A 58 19.82 -14.48 0.57
CA GLU A 58 20.56 -13.91 -0.56
C GLU A 58 19.76 -12.88 -1.38
N LYS A 59 18.47 -13.12 -1.63
CA LYS A 59 17.67 -12.24 -2.48
C LYS A 59 17.35 -10.91 -1.79
N VAL A 60 17.06 -10.96 -0.48
CA VAL A 60 16.82 -9.77 0.35
C VAL A 60 18.12 -9.01 0.59
N MET A 61 19.25 -9.68 0.85
CA MET A 61 20.55 -9.01 1.03
C MET A 61 21.11 -8.42 -0.28
N HIS A 62 20.93 -9.09 -1.42
CA HIS A 62 21.39 -8.57 -2.72
C HIS A 62 20.50 -7.43 -3.23
N GLN A 63 19.19 -7.42 -2.91
CA GLN A 63 18.32 -6.26 -3.13
C GLN A 63 18.60 -5.14 -2.13
N ALA A 64 18.89 -5.45 -0.87
CA ALA A 64 19.34 -4.45 0.11
C ALA A 64 20.68 -3.81 -0.30
N GLY A 65 21.57 -4.56 -0.97
CA GLY A 65 22.79 -4.02 -1.58
C GLY A 65 22.54 -3.09 -2.78
N LEU A 66 21.45 -3.28 -3.54
CA LEU A 66 21.01 -2.32 -4.57
C LEU A 66 20.34 -1.09 -3.95
N ILE A 67 19.63 -1.26 -2.82
CA ILE A 67 19.08 -0.16 -2.01
C ILE A 67 20.22 0.60 -1.29
N ALA A 68 21.37 -0.02 -1.03
CA ALA A 68 22.52 0.62 -0.37
C ALA A 68 23.15 1.74 -1.22
N HIS A 69 22.85 1.83 -2.51
CA HIS A 69 23.21 2.99 -3.35
C HIS A 69 22.16 4.11 -3.31
N PHE A 70 20.95 3.82 -2.85
CA PHE A 70 19.93 4.83 -2.58
C PHE A 70 20.10 5.35 -1.16
N ASP A 71 20.10 6.67 -1.00
CA ASP A 71 20.10 7.28 0.33
C ASP A 71 18.84 6.79 1.07
N LEU A 72 19.03 6.03 2.15
CA LEU A 72 17.92 5.50 2.95
C LEU A 72 16.99 6.63 3.43
N ASN A 73 17.52 7.85 3.54
CA ASN A 73 16.76 9.04 3.86
C ASN A 73 15.72 9.39 2.76
N TRP A 74 16.03 9.21 1.47
CA TRP A 74 15.06 9.40 0.38
C TRP A 74 13.98 8.32 0.39
N VAL A 75 14.34 7.08 0.74
CA VAL A 75 13.38 5.98 0.89
C VAL A 75 12.44 6.25 2.07
N ALA A 76 12.98 6.69 3.20
CA ALA A 76 12.22 7.08 4.38
C ALA A 76 11.26 8.25 4.07
N ALA A 77 11.76 9.30 3.39
CA ALA A 77 10.95 10.43 2.96
C ALA A 77 9.81 9.99 2.01
N GLY A 78 10.11 9.11 1.05
CA GLY A 78 9.11 8.53 0.15
C GLY A 78 8.02 7.76 0.90
N ALA A 79 8.40 6.92 1.85
CA ALA A 79 7.46 6.16 2.69
C ALA A 79 6.59 7.07 3.57
N LEU A 80 7.16 8.17 4.11
CA LEU A 80 6.41 9.16 4.87
C LEU A 80 5.38 9.88 4.00
N VAL A 81 5.80 10.39 2.84
CA VAL A 81 4.92 11.08 1.89
C VAL A 81 3.80 10.15 1.43
N TYR A 82 4.13 8.92 1.03
CA TYR A 82 3.14 7.92 0.63
C TYR A 82 2.15 7.60 1.76
N GLY A 83 2.65 7.41 2.99
CA GLY A 83 1.82 7.17 4.17
C GLY A 83 0.83 8.30 4.44
N MET A 84 1.29 9.57 4.37
CA MET A 84 0.43 10.75 4.54
C MET A 84 -0.66 10.83 3.47
N ILE A 85 -0.31 10.60 2.20
CA ILE A 85 -1.27 10.59 1.09
C ILE A 85 -2.36 9.54 1.33
N ARG A 86 -1.97 8.33 1.76
CA ARG A 86 -2.92 7.25 2.07
C ARG A 86 -3.86 7.59 3.22
N LEU A 87 -3.37 8.28 4.24
CA LEU A 87 -4.23 8.74 5.34
C LEU A 87 -5.22 9.83 4.89
N ILE A 88 -4.78 10.76 4.03
CA ILE A 88 -5.66 11.79 3.46
C ILE A 88 -6.77 11.15 2.62
N GLU A 89 -6.40 10.18 1.77
CA GLU A 89 -7.33 9.40 0.97
C GLU A 89 -8.33 8.64 1.84
N ALA A 90 -7.86 7.90 2.85
CA ALA A 90 -8.71 7.17 3.77
C ALA A 90 -9.66 8.09 4.56
N TYR A 91 -9.16 9.23 5.02
CA TYR A 91 -9.97 10.25 5.68
C TYR A 91 -11.09 10.77 4.76
N GLY A 92 -10.77 11.05 3.49
CA GLY A 92 -11.76 11.51 2.53
C GLY A 92 -12.78 10.44 2.16
N LEU A 93 -12.37 9.18 2.01
CA LEU A 93 -13.29 8.04 1.81
C LEU A 93 -14.22 7.86 3.02
N TRP A 94 -13.71 8.03 4.24
CA TRP A 94 -14.52 7.97 5.47
C TRP A 94 -15.60 9.06 5.50
N HIS A 95 -15.30 10.23 4.96
CA HIS A 95 -16.23 11.38 4.84
C HIS A 95 -17.00 11.40 3.51
N ASN A 96 -16.84 10.39 2.64
CA ASN A 96 -17.47 10.29 1.32
C ASN A 96 -17.14 11.49 0.37
N LEU A 97 -15.90 11.99 0.42
CA LEU A 97 -15.45 13.07 -0.48
C LEU A 97 -15.28 12.56 -1.92
N LEU A 98 -15.95 13.21 -2.87
CA LEU A 98 -16.00 12.82 -4.28
C LEU A 98 -14.60 12.71 -4.93
N TRP A 99 -13.69 13.64 -4.64
CA TRP A 99 -12.35 13.63 -5.23
C TRP A 99 -11.52 12.44 -4.74
N THR A 100 -11.73 11.99 -3.50
CA THR A 100 -11.03 10.82 -2.95
C THR A 100 -11.50 9.49 -3.52
N GLU A 101 -12.74 9.41 -4.01
CA GLU A 101 -13.23 8.19 -4.67
C GLU A 101 -12.49 7.92 -5.99
N TRP A 102 -12.30 8.97 -6.81
CA TRP A 102 -11.50 8.88 -8.04
C TRP A 102 -10.02 8.66 -7.75
N PHE A 103 -9.49 9.32 -6.73
CA PHE A 103 -8.12 9.12 -6.30
C PHE A 103 -7.87 7.67 -5.88
N ALA A 104 -8.79 7.06 -5.13
CA ALA A 104 -8.69 5.67 -4.70
C ALA A 104 -8.85 4.66 -5.83
N LEU A 105 -9.70 4.97 -6.81
CA LEU A 105 -9.79 4.16 -8.03
C LEU A 105 -8.46 4.17 -8.79
N LEU A 106 -7.89 5.37 -9.02
CA LEU A 106 -6.66 5.53 -9.79
C LEU A 106 -5.47 4.93 -9.04
N SER A 107 -5.36 5.19 -7.74
CA SER A 107 -4.29 4.66 -6.89
C SER A 107 -4.31 3.13 -6.88
N GLY A 108 -5.47 2.50 -6.73
CA GLY A 108 -5.63 1.05 -6.81
C GLY A 108 -5.32 0.48 -8.20
N ALA A 109 -5.77 1.15 -9.27
CA ALA A 109 -5.58 0.68 -10.64
C ALA A 109 -4.09 0.68 -11.07
N ILE A 110 -3.28 1.58 -10.52
CA ILE A 110 -1.84 1.63 -10.78
C ILE A 110 -1.13 0.34 -10.35
N TYR A 111 -1.63 -0.41 -9.35
CA TYR A 111 -1.00 -1.66 -8.90
C TYR A 111 -1.24 -2.83 -9.86
N LEU A 112 -2.35 -2.82 -10.60
CA LEU A 112 -2.76 -3.97 -11.43
C LEU A 112 -1.72 -4.41 -12.48
N PRO A 113 -1.06 -3.50 -13.24
CA PRO A 113 -0.02 -3.91 -14.21
C PRO A 113 1.17 -4.59 -13.53
N PHE A 114 1.59 -4.10 -12.36
CA PHE A 114 2.71 -4.65 -11.61
C PHE A 114 2.37 -6.01 -11.01
N GLU A 115 1.19 -6.14 -10.41
CA GLU A 115 0.70 -7.40 -9.83
C GLU A 115 0.47 -8.45 -10.91
N LEU A 116 -0.03 -8.05 -12.09
CA LEU A 116 -0.18 -8.95 -13.22
C LEU A 116 1.18 -9.42 -13.75
N TYR A 117 2.15 -8.50 -13.87
CA TYR A 117 3.51 -8.84 -14.25
C TYR A 117 4.16 -9.81 -13.26
N GLU A 118 4.01 -9.56 -11.95
CA GLU A 118 4.50 -10.44 -10.89
C GLU A 118 3.84 -11.82 -10.96
N LEU A 119 2.53 -11.90 -11.16
CA LEU A 119 1.81 -13.16 -11.31
C LEU A 119 2.30 -13.97 -12.52
N LEU A 120 2.59 -13.30 -13.64
CA LEU A 120 3.06 -13.94 -14.86
C LEU A 120 4.52 -14.42 -14.76
N THR A 121 5.36 -13.68 -14.04
CA THR A 121 6.79 -14.00 -13.91
C THR A 121 7.10 -14.93 -12.74
N HIS A 122 6.40 -14.75 -11.62
CA HIS A 122 6.60 -15.46 -10.37
C HIS A 122 5.25 -15.82 -9.74
N PRO A 123 4.52 -16.79 -10.31
CA PRO A 123 3.22 -17.18 -9.79
C PRO A 123 3.36 -17.73 -8.36
N GLY A 124 2.76 -17.03 -7.41
CA GLY A 124 2.76 -17.40 -5.99
C GLY A 124 1.41 -17.08 -5.34
N TRP A 125 1.11 -17.77 -4.24
CA TRP A 125 -0.16 -17.59 -3.51
C TRP A 125 -0.35 -16.15 -3.01
N LEU A 126 0.75 -15.49 -2.62
CA LEU A 126 0.75 -14.08 -2.21
C LEU A 126 0.44 -13.12 -3.36
N SER A 127 1.04 -13.33 -4.54
CA SER A 127 0.81 -12.49 -5.73
C SER A 127 -0.63 -12.66 -6.24
N ILE A 128 -1.20 -13.87 -6.16
CA ILE A 128 -2.61 -14.11 -6.46
C ILE A 128 -3.52 -13.39 -5.45
N ALA A 129 -3.25 -13.52 -4.15
CA ALA A 129 -4.06 -12.91 -3.11
C ALA A 129 -4.07 -11.38 -3.19
N THR A 130 -2.90 -10.77 -3.38
CA THR A 130 -2.75 -9.31 -3.54
C THR A 130 -3.50 -8.79 -4.76
N LEU A 131 -3.30 -9.43 -5.92
CA LEU A 131 -4.03 -9.09 -7.15
C LEU A 131 -5.55 -9.18 -6.96
N LEU A 132 -6.05 -10.26 -6.33
CA LEU A 132 -7.49 -10.41 -6.09
C LEU A 132 -8.04 -9.30 -5.19
N ILE A 133 -7.34 -8.97 -4.10
CA ILE A 133 -7.74 -7.90 -3.19
C ILE A 133 -7.79 -6.56 -3.93
N ASN A 134 -6.73 -6.22 -4.69
CA ASN A 134 -6.70 -4.96 -5.45
C ASN A 134 -7.78 -4.92 -6.54
N LEU A 135 -8.03 -6.03 -7.23
CA LEU A 135 -9.10 -6.12 -8.23
C LEU A 135 -10.48 -5.88 -7.61
N ILE A 136 -10.75 -6.46 -6.43
CA ILE A 136 -12.00 -6.24 -5.69
C ILE A 136 -12.15 -4.76 -5.32
N ILE A 137 -11.10 -4.13 -4.80
CA ILE A 137 -11.12 -2.72 -4.40
C ILE A 137 -11.37 -1.82 -5.64
N VAL A 138 -10.59 -2.01 -6.71
CA VAL A 138 -10.72 -1.23 -7.95
C VAL A 138 -12.10 -1.39 -8.55
N PHE A 139 -12.63 -2.61 -8.62
CA PHE A 139 -13.97 -2.87 -9.14
C PHE A 139 -15.05 -2.20 -8.29
N TYR A 140 -14.93 -2.27 -6.96
CA TYR A 140 -15.84 -1.62 -6.03
C TYR A 140 -15.84 -0.10 -6.21
N MET A 141 -14.65 0.52 -6.25
CA MET A 141 -14.48 1.96 -6.47
C MET A 141 -15.03 2.38 -7.83
N TYR A 142 -14.77 1.61 -8.88
CA TYR A 142 -15.31 1.86 -10.22
C TYR A 142 -16.84 1.88 -10.23
N ARG A 143 -17.47 0.92 -9.53
CA ARG A 143 -18.93 0.89 -9.39
C ARG A 143 -19.47 2.10 -8.62
N ILE A 144 -18.81 2.55 -7.56
CA ILE A 144 -19.21 3.75 -6.80
C ILE A 144 -19.23 4.96 -7.71
N VAL A 145 -18.13 5.15 -8.43
CA VAL A 145 -17.89 6.29 -9.32
C VAL A 145 -18.88 6.29 -10.49
N ARG A 146 -19.11 5.14 -11.14
CA ARG A 146 -20.10 5.03 -12.23
C ARG A 146 -21.55 5.20 -11.79
N ALA A 147 -21.87 4.83 -10.55
CA ALA A 147 -23.24 4.91 -10.02
C ALA A 147 -23.65 6.33 -9.61
N LYS A 148 -22.76 7.33 -9.69
CA LYS A 148 -23.11 8.73 -9.50
C LYS A 148 -23.53 9.34 -10.85
N PRO A 149 -24.81 9.70 -11.06
CA PRO A 149 -25.19 10.48 -12.22
C PRO A 149 -24.47 11.83 -12.15
N LYS A 150 -23.85 12.25 -13.25
CA LYS A 150 -23.30 13.60 -13.43
C LYS A 150 -24.42 14.62 -13.19
N HIS A 151 -24.50 15.21 -12.00
CA HIS A 151 -25.48 16.26 -11.69
C HIS A 151 -24.80 17.61 -11.38
N GLU A 152 -23.65 17.86 -12.00
CA GLU A 152 -22.84 19.06 -11.75
C GLU A 152 -22.15 19.53 -13.04
N GLN A 153 -22.90 19.59 -14.15
CA GLN A 153 -22.47 20.27 -15.39
C GLN A 153 -23.48 21.30 -15.91
N ASP A 154 -24.64 21.52 -15.25
CA ASP A 154 -25.71 22.43 -15.74
C ASP A 154 -26.10 23.53 -14.74
N ALA A 155 -25.19 23.96 -13.85
CA ALA A 155 -25.42 25.10 -12.96
C ALA A 155 -24.31 26.17 -13.14
N GLU A 156 -24.14 26.61 -14.38
CA GLU A 156 -23.54 27.92 -14.73
C GLU A 156 -24.57 28.76 -15.47
#